data_AF-A0A1G3Z0B0-F1
#
_entry.id   AF-A0A1G3Z0B0-F1
#
_cell.length_a   1.000
_cell.length_b   1.000
_cell.length_c   1.000
_cell.angle_alpha   90.00
_cell.angle_beta   90.00
_cell.angle_gamma   90.00
#
_symmetry.space_group_name_H-M   'P 1'
#
loop_
_entity.id
_entity.type
_entity.pdbx_description
1 polymer ?
#
loop_
_entity_poly.entity_id
_entity_poly.type
_entity_poly.pdbx_seq_one_letter_code
_entity_poly.pdbx_strand_id
1 'polypeptide(L)'
;MTLESRRTKVLFLGIVAKAKRRYRFSIENFSIMGNHVHFIIKPHESANLSRIMQWIKGVFAMTYNRIHQITGSFWGGRFYSRVLADLSDLFHTFGYIDMNPVRANLVNLPKEWCFGGLFHRKCGRSDIVDPMPPGLDILLPDHSILLLI
;
A
#
# COMPACT_ATOMS: atom_id res chain seq x y z
N MET A 1 -11.64 6.10 -12.19
CA MET A 1 -10.86 6.24 -10.94
C MET A 1 -9.46 6.65 -11.31
N THR A 2 -9.00 7.85 -10.96
CA THR A 2 -7.66 8.30 -11.37
C THR A 2 -6.88 8.77 -10.14
N LEU A 3 -6.22 7.81 -9.49
CA LEU A 3 -5.12 8.05 -8.54
C LEU A 3 -3.85 8.52 -9.28
N GLU A 4 -3.96 9.04 -10.50
CA GLU A 4 -2.85 9.37 -11.39
C GLU A 4 -1.97 10.48 -10.82
N SER A 5 -2.57 11.55 -10.29
CA SER A 5 -1.81 12.69 -9.82
C SER A 5 -1.01 12.38 -8.54
N ARG A 6 0.20 12.93 -8.47
CA ARG A 6 1.06 12.87 -7.27
C ARG A 6 0.33 13.36 -6.02
N ARG A 7 -0.42 14.46 -6.13
CA ARG A 7 -1.20 15.06 -5.03
C ARG A 7 -2.27 14.09 -4.52
N THR A 8 -2.97 13.41 -5.42
CA THR A 8 -3.99 12.41 -5.08
C THR A 8 -3.39 11.23 -4.31
N LYS A 9 -2.24 10.71 -4.76
CA LYS A 9 -1.55 9.62 -4.05
C LYS A 9 -1.06 10.03 -2.67
N VAL A 10 -0.52 11.25 -2.52
CA VAL A 10 -0.12 11.81 -1.22
C VAL A 10 -1.33 11.96 -0.28
N LEU A 11 -2.46 12.46 -0.78
CA LEU A 11 -3.71 12.51 -0.02
C LEU A 11 -4.13 11.12 0.47
N PHE A 12 -4.07 10.13 -0.42
CA PHE A 12 -4.42 8.75 -0.08
C PHE A 12 -3.49 8.18 1.01
N LEU A 13 -2.17 8.35 0.89
CA LEU A 13 -1.21 7.95 1.94
C LEU A 13 -1.49 8.62 3.28
N GLY A 14 -1.80 9.92 3.29
CA GLY A 14 -2.17 10.63 4.52
C GLY A 14 -3.42 10.05 5.19
N ILE A 15 -4.37 9.52 4.41
CA ILE A 15 -5.56 8.84 4.93
C ILE A 15 -5.22 7.44 5.43
N VAL A 16 -4.35 6.70 4.75
CA VAL A 16 -3.84 5.40 5.23
C VAL A 16 -3.13 5.56 6.58
N ALA A 17 -2.27 6.57 6.73
CA ALA A 17 -1.63 6.89 8.01
C ALA A 17 -2.65 7.21 9.12
N LYS A 18 -3.74 7.93 8.80
CA LYS A 18 -4.86 8.15 9.74
C LYS A 18 -5.57 6.84 10.10
N ALA A 19 -5.75 5.93 9.14
CA ALA A 19 -6.35 4.63 9.38
C ALA A 19 -5.50 3.79 10.36
N LYS A 20 -4.17 3.77 10.20
CA LYS A 20 -3.25 3.07 11.12
C LYS A 20 -3.33 3.57 12.56
N ARG A 21 -3.66 4.85 12.77
CA ARG A 21 -3.91 5.39 14.13
C ARG A 21 -5.28 5.03 14.70
N ARG A 22 -6.25 4.74 13.83
CA ARG A 22 -7.63 4.42 14.20
C ARG A 22 -7.87 2.93 14.40
N TYR A 23 -7.19 2.10 13.62
CA TYR A 23 -7.34 0.65 13.61
C TYR A 23 -5.99 -0.01 13.83
N ARG A 24 -5.98 -1.14 14.55
CA ARG A 24 -4.77 -1.92 14.79
C ARG A 24 -4.51 -2.87 13.63
N PHE A 25 -3.66 -2.47 12.69
CA PHE A 25 -3.19 -3.32 11.60
C PHE A 25 -1.81 -2.90 11.10
N SER A 26 -1.11 -3.83 10.48
CA SER A 26 0.16 -3.58 9.81
C SER A 26 0.00 -3.68 8.29
N ILE A 27 0.83 -2.94 7.58
CA ILE A 27 1.02 -2.99 6.13
C ILE A 27 2.45 -3.49 5.89
N GLU A 28 2.55 -4.69 5.33
CA GLU A 28 3.84 -5.35 5.05
C GLU A 28 4.44 -4.83 3.73
N ASN A 29 3.59 -4.60 2.74
CA ASN A 29 3.95 -3.97 1.46
C ASN A 29 2.73 -3.29 0.82
N PHE A 30 2.97 -2.37 -0.10
CA PHE A 30 1.92 -1.72 -0.88
C PHE A 30 2.45 -1.16 -2.21
N SER A 31 1.54 -0.86 -3.13
CA SER A 31 1.82 0.00 -4.29
C SER A 31 0.56 0.75 -4.71
N ILE A 32 0.63 2.08 -4.77
CA ILE A 32 -0.47 2.93 -5.25
C ILE A 32 -0.25 3.19 -6.74
N MET A 33 -1.07 2.57 -7.58
CA MET A 33 -1.04 2.72 -9.03
C MET A 33 -1.91 3.90 -9.50
N GLY A 34 -1.98 4.14 -10.81
CA GLY A 34 -2.84 5.21 -11.37
C GLY A 34 -4.34 4.88 -11.28
N ASN A 35 -4.70 3.60 -11.36
CA ASN A 35 -6.08 3.12 -11.46
C ASN A 35 -6.47 2.09 -10.38
N HIS A 36 -5.57 1.73 -9.45
CA HIS A 36 -5.83 0.84 -8.31
C HIS A 36 -4.74 0.94 -7.24
N VAL A 37 -4.91 0.23 -6.13
CA VAL A 37 -3.92 0.13 -5.05
C VAL A 37 -3.78 -1.33 -4.64
N HIS A 38 -2.56 -1.79 -4.43
CA HIS A 38 -2.25 -3.07 -3.82
C HIS A 38 -1.77 -2.88 -2.38
N PHE A 39 -2.20 -3.79 -1.51
CA PHE A 39 -1.78 -3.85 -0.10
C PHE A 39 -1.56 -5.30 0.31
N ILE A 40 -0.54 -5.53 1.13
CA ILE A 40 -0.44 -6.68 2.03
C ILE A 40 -0.72 -6.17 3.42
N ILE A 41 -1.91 -6.49 3.95
CA ILE A 41 -2.35 -6.04 5.27
C ILE A 41 -2.41 -7.24 6.21
N LYS A 42 -1.87 -7.04 7.43
CA LYS A 42 -2.04 -7.93 8.56
C LYS A 42 -2.92 -7.25 9.61
N PRO A 43 -4.22 -7.56 9.68
CA PRO A 43 -5.08 -7.11 10.77
C PRO A 43 -4.59 -7.72 12.09
N HIS A 44 -4.52 -6.92 13.16
CA HIS A 44 -4.21 -7.42 14.51
C HIS A 44 -5.50 -7.79 15.25
N GLU A 45 -5.37 -8.39 16.44
CA GLU A 45 -6.50 -8.88 17.24
C GLU A 45 -7.66 -7.87 17.32
N SER A 46 -8.88 -8.35 17.07
CA SER A 46 -10.15 -7.61 16.92
C SER A 46 -10.32 -6.69 15.70
N ALA A 47 -9.27 -6.46 14.89
CA ALA A 47 -9.38 -5.64 13.70
C ALA A 47 -9.99 -6.40 12.51
N ASN A 48 -10.95 -5.77 11.83
CA ASN A 48 -11.63 -6.35 10.67
C ASN A 48 -11.15 -5.67 9.38
N LEU A 49 -10.61 -6.45 8.45
CA LEU A 49 -10.09 -5.95 7.16
C LEU A 49 -11.15 -5.13 6.41
N SER A 50 -12.39 -5.61 6.35
CA SER A 50 -13.48 -4.92 5.67
C SER A 50 -13.78 -3.56 6.30
N ARG A 51 -13.74 -3.43 7.64
CA ARG A 51 -13.93 -2.14 8.32
C ARG A 51 -12.78 -1.18 8.06
N ILE A 52 -11.54 -1.66 8.06
CA ILE A 52 -10.35 -0.86 7.72
C ILE A 52 -10.48 -0.32 6.29
N MET A 53 -10.75 -1.20 5.33
CA MET A 53 -10.86 -0.83 3.91
C MET A 53 -12.07 0.06 3.63
N GLN A 54 -13.21 -0.20 4.28
CA GLN A 54 -14.39 0.67 4.20
C GLN A 54 -14.06 2.09 4.66
N TRP A 55 -13.36 2.22 5.78
CA TRP A 55 -12.97 3.53 6.31
C TRP A 55 -11.98 4.26 5.39
N ILE A 56 -10.90 3.58 4.95
CA ILE A 56 -9.90 4.17 4.04
C ILE A 56 -10.58 4.66 2.76
N LYS A 57 -11.36 3.79 2.12
CA LYS A 57 -12.04 4.11 0.85
C LYS A 57 -13.06 5.22 1.03
N GLY A 58 -13.87 5.18 2.09
CA GLY A 58 -14.90 6.17 2.37
C GLY A 58 -14.32 7.55 2.64
N VAL A 59 -13.36 7.64 3.56
CA VAL A 59 -12.71 8.92 3.90
C VAL A 59 -11.99 9.52 2.70
N PHE A 60 -11.30 8.69 1.91
CA PHE A 60 -10.67 9.16 0.68
C PHE A 60 -11.68 9.68 -0.34
N ALA A 61 -12.74 8.91 -0.64
CA ALA A 61 -13.74 9.32 -1.61
C ALA A 61 -14.43 10.63 -1.20
N MET A 62 -14.85 10.75 0.06
CA MET A 62 -15.44 12.00 0.59
C MET A 62 -14.48 13.18 0.49
N THR A 63 -13.22 12.99 0.86
CA THR A 63 -12.22 14.07 0.85
C THR A 63 -11.90 14.51 -0.58
N TYR A 64 -11.65 13.55 -1.48
CA TYR A 64 -11.37 13.81 -2.88
C TYR A 64 -12.54 14.53 -3.56
N ASN A 65 -13.76 13.99 -3.41
CA ASN A 65 -14.95 14.58 -4.02
C ASN A 65 -15.20 16.01 -3.53
N ARG A 66 -14.98 16.29 -2.24
CA ARG A 66 -15.09 17.65 -1.69
C ARG A 66 -14.07 18.61 -2.30
N ILE A 67 -12.81 18.19 -2.45
CA ILE A 67 -11.74 19.02 -3.03
C ILE A 67 -12.03 19.34 -4.51
N HIS A 68 -12.54 18.35 -5.25
CA HIS A 68 -12.75 18.45 -6.69
C HIS A 68 -14.20 18.83 -7.09
N GLN A 69 -15.09 19.06 -6.13
CA GLN A 69 -16.51 19.35 -6.34
C GLN A 69 -17.23 18.29 -7.21
N ILE A 70 -16.85 17.02 -7.03
CA ILE A 70 -17.41 15.88 -7.78
C ILE A 70 -18.54 15.24 -6.97
N THR A 71 -19.60 14.81 -7.64
CA THR A 71 -20.66 13.97 -7.06
C THR A 71 -20.52 12.52 -7.52
N GLY A 72 -21.04 11.58 -6.73
CA GLY A 72 -21.01 10.14 -7.06
C GLY A 72 -19.82 9.37 -6.45
N SER A 73 -19.63 8.13 -6.92
CA SER A 73 -18.63 7.22 -6.36
C SER A 73 -17.24 7.43 -6.98
N PHE A 74 -16.22 7.59 -6.13
CA PHE A 74 -14.83 7.56 -6.58
C PHE A 74 -14.37 6.14 -6.96
N TRP A 75 -14.77 5.14 -6.16
CA TRP A 75 -14.36 3.75 -6.30
C TRP A 75 -15.35 2.99 -7.19
N GLY A 76 -14.83 2.20 -8.15
CA GLY A 76 -15.66 1.42 -9.08
C GLY A 76 -16.33 0.18 -8.48
N GLY A 77 -16.08 -0.17 -7.22
CA GLY A 77 -16.64 -1.37 -6.60
C GLY A 77 -16.08 -1.69 -5.21
N ARG A 78 -16.33 -2.90 -4.73
CA ARG A 78 -15.76 -3.45 -3.48
C ARG A 78 -14.26 -3.71 -3.64
N PHE A 79 -13.54 -3.83 -2.53
CA PHE A 79 -12.15 -4.30 -2.59
C PHE A 79 -12.14 -5.82 -2.80
N TYR A 80 -11.09 -6.32 -3.45
CA TYR A 80 -10.79 -7.75 -3.53
C TYR A 80 -9.74 -8.11 -2.48
N SER A 81 -9.85 -9.28 -1.88
CA SER A 81 -8.86 -9.80 -0.93
C SER A 81 -8.70 -11.31 -1.06
N ARG A 82 -7.46 -11.78 -0.88
CA ARG A 82 -7.08 -13.18 -0.77
C ARG A 82 -6.20 -13.34 0.46
N VAL A 83 -6.34 -14.45 1.18
CA VAL A 83 -5.44 -14.81 2.28
C VAL A 83 -4.13 -15.34 1.69
N LEU A 84 -3.00 -14.86 2.19
CA LEU A 84 -1.67 -15.42 1.89
C LEU A 84 -1.42 -16.55 2.89
N ALA A 85 -1.34 -17.78 2.40
CA ALA A 85 -1.39 -18.97 3.26
C ALA A 85 -0.02 -19.35 3.83
N ASP A 86 1.05 -19.07 3.09
CA ASP A 86 2.42 -19.45 3.45
C ASP A 86 3.45 -18.41 3.01
N LEU A 87 4.73 -18.69 3.31
CA LEU A 87 5.85 -17.81 2.98
C LEU A 87 6.11 -17.69 1.47
N SER A 88 5.81 -18.72 0.68
CA SER A 88 5.97 -18.70 -0.78
C SER A 88 4.95 -17.76 -1.40
N ASP A 89 3.69 -17.87 -0.98
CA ASP A 89 2.60 -16.96 -1.31
C ASP A 89 2.93 -15.51 -0.97
N LEU A 90 3.51 -15.30 0.21
CA LEU A 90 3.96 -13.98 0.66
C LEU A 90 5.05 -13.42 -0.24
N PHE A 91 6.12 -14.20 -0.50
CA PHE A 91 7.24 -13.81 -1.33
C PHE A 91 6.81 -13.44 -2.75
N HIS A 92 6.01 -14.29 -3.39
CA HIS A 92 5.47 -14.01 -4.73
C HIS A 92 4.61 -12.75 -4.75
N THR A 93 3.80 -12.53 -3.71
CA THR A 93 2.94 -11.34 -3.62
C THR A 93 3.76 -10.06 -3.43
N PHE A 94 4.83 -10.11 -2.63
CA PHE A 94 5.78 -9.00 -2.49
C PHE A 94 6.39 -8.61 -3.83
N GLY A 95 7.04 -9.57 -4.51
CA GLY A 95 7.67 -9.32 -5.81
C GLY A 95 6.67 -8.87 -6.88
N TYR A 96 5.45 -9.41 -6.87
CA TYR A 96 4.37 -8.94 -7.73
C TYR A 96 4.05 -7.46 -7.49
N ILE A 97 3.83 -7.05 -6.25
CA ILE A 97 3.49 -5.66 -5.90
C ILE A 97 4.62 -4.70 -6.27
N ASP A 98 5.87 -5.07 -6.02
CA ASP A 98 7.03 -4.23 -6.32
C ASP A 98 7.25 -4.06 -7.82
N MET A 99 6.97 -5.11 -8.61
CA MET A 99 7.12 -5.07 -10.07
C MET A 99 5.95 -4.41 -10.81
N ASN A 100 4.83 -4.13 -10.15
CA ASN A 100 3.67 -3.52 -10.80
C ASN A 100 3.99 -2.17 -11.47
N PRO A 101 4.64 -1.20 -10.79
CA PRO A 101 5.07 0.05 -11.40
C PRO A 101 5.98 -0.12 -12.62
N VAL A 102 6.88 -1.11 -12.59
CA VAL A 102 7.78 -1.41 -13.72
C VAL A 102 6.99 -1.98 -14.90
N ARG A 103 6.12 -2.97 -14.65
CA ARG A 103 5.26 -3.56 -15.69
C ARG A 103 4.30 -2.55 -16.32
N ALA A 104 3.92 -1.51 -15.57
CA ALA A 104 3.13 -0.39 -16.04
C ALA A 104 3.96 0.73 -16.69
N ASN A 105 5.28 0.55 -16.88
CA ASN A 105 6.22 1.53 -17.44
C ASN A 105 6.23 2.88 -16.69
N LEU A 106 5.99 2.87 -15.37
CA LEU A 106 6.01 4.08 -14.54
C LEU A 106 7.41 4.42 -14.02
N VAL A 107 8.26 3.41 -13.87
CA VAL A 107 9.66 3.48 -13.41
C VAL A 107 10.46 2.34 -14.04
N ASN A 108 11.79 2.45 -14.07
CA ASN A 108 12.66 1.39 -14.60
C ASN A 108 12.94 0.32 -13.55
N LEU A 109 13.05 0.72 -12.28
CA LEU A 109 13.34 -0.17 -11.17
C LEU A 109 12.25 -0.06 -10.08
N PRO A 110 11.88 -1.17 -9.40
CA PRO A 110 10.87 -1.15 -8.34
C PRO A 110 11.14 -0.13 -7.23
N LYS A 111 12.42 0.00 -6.84
CA LYS A 111 12.88 0.92 -5.79
C LYS A 111 12.71 2.40 -6.12
N GLU A 112 12.43 2.76 -7.38
CA GLU A 112 12.22 4.15 -7.80
C GLU A 112 10.77 4.62 -7.58
N TRP A 113 9.85 3.69 -7.32
CA TRP A 113 8.44 4.03 -7.14
C TRP A 113 8.17 4.60 -5.74
N CYS A 114 8.17 5.92 -5.63
CA CYS A 114 7.94 6.63 -4.35
C CYS A 114 6.55 6.44 -3.72
N PHE A 115 5.65 5.70 -4.39
CA PHE A 115 4.34 5.30 -3.88
C PHE A 115 4.24 3.77 -3.69
N GLY A 116 5.38 3.12 -3.46
CA GLY A 116 5.49 1.71 -3.14
C GLY A 116 6.21 1.46 -1.82
N GLY A 117 5.93 0.31 -1.21
CA GLY A 117 6.49 -0.07 0.09
C GLY A 117 8.00 -0.28 0.07
N LEU A 118 8.55 -0.81 -1.03
CA LEU A 118 9.99 -0.98 -1.21
C LEU A 118 10.76 0.36 -1.11
N PHE A 119 10.28 1.41 -1.80
CA PHE A 119 10.86 2.75 -1.69
C PHE A 119 10.79 3.26 -0.26
N HIS A 120 9.61 3.16 0.38
CA HIS A 120 9.42 3.61 1.76
C HIS A 120 10.40 2.92 2.70
N ARG A 121 10.59 1.62 2.56
CA ARG A 121 11.51 0.82 3.37
C ARG A 121 12.97 1.24 3.16
N LYS A 122 13.41 1.39 1.89
CA LYS A 122 14.76 1.88 1.54
C LYS A 122 15.05 3.29 2.07
N CYS A 123 14.04 4.15 2.14
CA CYS A 123 14.16 5.49 2.70
C CYS A 123 13.94 5.56 4.23
N GLY A 124 13.76 4.43 4.92
CA GLY A 124 13.51 4.40 6.36
C GLY A 124 12.17 5.01 6.80
N ARG A 125 11.18 5.11 5.91
CA ARG A 125 9.84 5.64 6.21
C ARG A 125 8.93 4.55 6.76
N SER A 126 8.68 4.58 8.06
CA SER A 126 7.83 3.61 8.78
C SER A 126 6.41 4.10 9.07
N ASP A 127 6.00 5.25 8.53
CA ASP A 127 4.68 5.84 8.76
C ASP A 127 3.53 5.06 8.12
N ILE A 128 3.84 4.32 7.06
CA ILE A 128 2.87 3.51 6.30
C ILE A 128 3.22 2.02 6.38
N VAL A 129 4.44 1.65 6.00
CA VAL A 129 4.92 0.27 5.98
C VAL A 129 5.59 -0.06 7.29
N ASP A 130 5.17 -1.16 7.89
CA ASP A 130 5.73 -1.63 9.15
C ASP A 130 7.08 -2.34 8.90
N PRO A 131 7.95 -2.41 9.93
CA PRO A 131 9.18 -3.19 9.86
C PRO A 131 8.89 -4.62 9.46
N MET A 132 9.78 -5.18 8.64
CA MET A 132 9.66 -6.57 8.22
C MET A 132 9.71 -7.47 9.46
N PRO A 133 8.88 -8.52 9.54
CA PRO A 133 9.07 -9.57 10.52
C PRO A 133 10.51 -10.10 10.49
N PRO A 134 11.14 -10.41 11.64
CA PRO A 134 12.48 -10.96 11.69
C PRO A 134 12.62 -12.20 10.79
N GLY A 135 13.71 -12.27 10.01
CA GLY A 135 14.03 -13.40 9.13
C GLY A 135 13.41 -13.31 7.74
N LEU A 136 12.37 -12.49 7.53
CA LEU A 136 11.80 -12.28 6.20
C LEU A 136 12.68 -11.35 5.33
N ASP A 137 13.54 -10.55 5.95
CA ASP A 137 14.58 -9.76 5.30
C ASP A 137 15.65 -10.61 4.60
N ILE A 138 15.92 -11.81 5.11
CA ILE A 138 16.82 -12.80 4.44
C ILE A 138 16.19 -13.29 3.14
N LEU A 139 14.87 -13.51 3.14
CA LEU A 139 14.13 -14.02 1.99
C LEU A 139 13.78 -12.91 0.98
N LEU A 140 13.72 -11.65 1.43
CA LEU A 140 13.45 -10.46 0.61
C LEU A 140 14.62 -9.47 0.72
N PRO A 141 15.80 -9.80 0.17
CA PRO A 141 17.01 -8.99 0.36
C PRO A 141 16.84 -7.57 -0.17
N ASP A 142 16.10 -7.37 -1.28
CA ASP A 142 15.82 -6.04 -1.80
C ASP A 142 15.08 -5.14 -0.81
N HIS A 143 14.31 -5.73 0.11
CA HIS A 143 13.61 -5.00 1.17
C HIS A 143 14.48 -4.77 2.41
N SER A 144 15.67 -5.35 2.50
CA SER A 144 16.57 -5.04 3.60
C SER A 144 17.06 -3.58 3.51
N ILE A 145 17.04 -2.90 4.67
CA ILE A 145 17.54 -1.51 4.81
C ILE A 145 19.07 -1.47 4.60
N LEU A 146 19.75 -2.59 4.82
CA LEU A 146 21.21 -2.67 4.94
C LEU A 146 21.99 -2.91 3.64
N LEU A 147 21.35 -3.10 2.48
CA LEU A 147 22.05 -3.24 1.20
C LEU A 147 22.30 -1.89 0.51
N LEU A 148 23.01 -1.02 1.21
CA LEU A 148 23.77 0.11 0.64
C LEU A 148 25.18 0.03 1.21
N ILE A 149 25.95 -0.93 0.71
CA ILE A 149 27.42 -0.90 0.71
C ILE A 149 27.83 -0.91 -0.76
#